data_AF-A0A9P4UZP9-F1
#
_entry.id   AF-A0A9P4UZP9-F1
#
_cell.length_a   1.000
_cell.length_b   1.000
_cell.length_c   1.000
_cell.angle_alpha   90.00
_cell.angle_beta   90.00
_cell.angle_gamma   90.00
#
_symmetry.space_group_name_H-M   'P 1'
#
loop_
_entity.id
_entity.type
_entity.pdbx_description
1 polymer ?
#
loop_
_entity_poly.entity_id
_entity_poly.type
_entity_poly.pdbx_seq_one_letter_code
_entity_poly.pdbx_strand_id
1 'polypeptide(L)'
;MRFFISTLIFAAMAVASPTVRATSRLQDLASQTRQSDGCNLPTPGKNCAGVAMRDVIVSYPTTISKNQTDLVIGAVKTAGGNVIYNWNTFGFSGFVPDDVLNLAKVGIPTMKIFDNGCSEIPWCGEAPC
;
A
#
# COMPACT_ATOMS: atom_id res chain seq x y z
N MET A 1 29.32 -55.14 -39.85
CA MET A 1 28.19 -55.20 -38.90
C MET A 1 27.74 -53.78 -38.60
N ARG A 2 26.44 -53.62 -38.35
CA ARG A 2 25.64 -52.39 -38.52
C ARG A 2 25.94 -51.32 -37.46
N PHE A 3 26.18 -50.09 -37.92
CA PHE A 3 26.08 -48.88 -37.09
C PHE A 3 24.60 -48.48 -37.01
N PHE A 4 24.01 -48.60 -35.83
CA PHE A 4 22.64 -48.13 -35.60
C PHE A 4 22.67 -46.65 -35.21
N ILE A 5 22.15 -45.81 -36.10
CA ILE A 5 21.88 -44.40 -35.89
C ILE A 5 20.55 -44.32 -35.12
N SER A 6 20.61 -43.96 -33.84
CA SER A 6 19.40 -43.67 -33.05
C SER A 6 18.95 -42.23 -33.32
N THR A 7 17.91 -42.11 -34.13
CA THR A 7 17.14 -40.88 -34.35
C THR A 7 16.49 -40.42 -33.04
N LEU A 8 16.90 -39.24 -32.55
CA LEU A 8 16.20 -38.50 -31.50
C LEU A 8 14.85 -38.01 -32.05
N ILE A 9 13.75 -38.57 -31.57
CA ILE A 9 12.40 -38.07 -31.83
C ILE A 9 12.13 -36.97 -30.79
N PHE A 10 12.00 -35.73 -31.26
CA PHE A 10 11.48 -34.61 -30.48
C PHE A 10 10.04 -34.92 -30.06
N ALA A 11 9.82 -35.21 -28.78
CA ALA A 11 8.49 -35.23 -28.20
C ALA A 11 8.01 -33.76 -28.08
N ALA A 12 7.24 -33.31 -29.06
CA ALA A 12 6.48 -32.08 -28.97
C ALA A 12 5.53 -32.20 -27.78
N MET A 13 5.83 -31.51 -26.67
CA MET A 13 4.85 -31.24 -25.63
C MET A 13 3.78 -30.33 -26.23
N ALA A 14 2.76 -30.95 -26.84
CA ALA A 14 1.49 -30.28 -27.05
C ALA A 14 0.95 -29.94 -25.67
N VAL A 15 1.17 -28.70 -25.22
CA VAL A 15 0.33 -28.08 -24.19
C VAL A 15 -1.08 -28.13 -24.75
N ALA A 16 -1.82 -29.15 -24.34
CA ALA A 16 -3.25 -29.22 -24.54
C ALA A 16 -3.83 -28.01 -23.80
N SER A 17 -4.03 -26.91 -24.52
CA SER A 17 -4.85 -25.81 -24.05
C SER A 17 -6.23 -26.40 -23.78
N PRO A 18 -6.71 -26.42 -22.52
CA PRO A 18 -8.06 -26.90 -22.27
C PRO A 18 -9.01 -25.86 -22.87
N THR A 19 -9.52 -26.13 -24.07
CA THR A 19 -10.73 -25.49 -24.61
C THR A 19 -11.92 -26.03 -23.83
N VAL A 20 -12.05 -25.57 -22.59
CA VAL A 20 -13.22 -25.84 -21.76
C VAL A 20 -13.94 -24.51 -21.56
N ARG A 21 -15.20 -24.49 -21.96
CA ARG A 21 -16.17 -23.43 -21.72
C ARG A 21 -16.26 -23.21 -20.19
N ALA A 22 -15.45 -22.31 -19.64
CA ALA A 22 -15.14 -22.24 -18.21
C ALA A 22 -15.35 -20.83 -17.64
N THR A 23 -16.50 -20.21 -17.89
CA THR A 23 -16.89 -19.00 -17.16
C THR A 23 -17.07 -19.29 -15.67
N SER A 24 -17.63 -20.45 -15.30
CA SER A 24 -17.87 -20.80 -13.88
C SER A 24 -16.60 -21.15 -13.11
N ARG A 25 -15.68 -21.94 -13.69
CA ARG A 25 -14.47 -22.37 -12.96
C ARG A 25 -13.46 -21.26 -12.73
N LEU A 26 -13.35 -20.30 -13.65
CA LEU A 26 -12.52 -19.12 -13.45
C LEU A 26 -13.14 -18.16 -12.44
N GLN A 27 -14.48 -18.03 -12.43
CA GLN A 27 -15.21 -17.30 -11.38
C GLN A 27 -15.03 -17.95 -10.01
N ASP A 28 -15.10 -19.28 -9.93
CA ASP A 28 -14.86 -20.03 -8.69
C ASP A 28 -13.41 -19.88 -8.22
N LEU A 29 -12.43 -19.97 -9.14
CA LEU A 29 -11.02 -19.74 -8.79
C LEU A 29 -10.79 -18.30 -8.30
N ALA A 30 -11.40 -17.31 -8.97
CA ALA A 30 -11.31 -15.91 -8.56
C ALA A 30 -11.99 -15.66 -7.21
N SER A 31 -13.12 -16.32 -6.94
CA SER A 31 -13.83 -16.28 -5.66
C SER A 31 -12.99 -16.91 -4.55
N GLN A 32 -12.48 -18.13 -4.75
CA GLN A 32 -11.60 -18.81 -3.80
C GLN A 32 -10.30 -18.05 -3.55
N THR A 33 -9.77 -17.37 -4.58
CA THR A 33 -8.59 -16.51 -4.42
C THR A 33 -8.93 -15.32 -3.53
N ARG A 34 -10.04 -14.61 -3.78
CA ARG A 34 -10.50 -13.47 -2.95
C ARG A 34 -10.86 -13.87 -1.51
N GLN A 35 -11.29 -15.10 -1.30
CA GLN A 35 -11.65 -15.66 0.01
C GLN A 35 -10.47 -16.35 0.72
N SER A 36 -9.31 -16.46 0.06
CA SER A 36 -8.12 -17.04 0.69
C SER A 36 -7.53 -16.07 1.70
N ASP A 37 -7.01 -16.59 2.81
CA ASP A 37 -6.39 -15.78 3.87
C ASP A 37 -5.21 -14.93 3.35
N GLY A 38 -4.56 -15.37 2.26
CA GLY A 38 -3.49 -14.66 1.57
C GLY A 38 -3.94 -13.51 0.66
N CYS A 39 -5.26 -13.36 0.43
CA CYS A 39 -5.85 -12.32 -0.39
C CYS A 39 -6.93 -11.52 0.35
N ASN A 40 -6.83 -11.44 1.69
CA ASN A 40 -7.59 -10.45 2.43
C ASN A 40 -7.20 -9.07 1.90
N LEU A 41 -8.15 -8.43 1.19
CA LEU A 41 -8.01 -7.04 0.82
C LEU A 41 -7.78 -6.25 2.11
N PRO A 42 -6.83 -5.31 2.13
CA PRO A 42 -6.59 -4.50 3.32
C PRO A 42 -7.92 -3.85 3.72
N THR A 43 -8.27 -4.00 5.00
CA THR A 43 -9.48 -3.36 5.53
C THR A 43 -9.34 -1.85 5.29
N PRO A 44 -10.34 -1.18 4.67
CA PRO A 44 -10.28 0.26 4.47
C PRO A 44 -9.91 0.99 5.76
N GLY A 45 -8.93 1.90 5.68
CA GLY A 45 -8.41 2.60 6.85
C GLY A 45 -7.51 1.75 7.76
N LYS A 46 -7.03 0.58 7.32
CA LYS A 46 -6.00 -0.22 8.01
C LYS A 46 -4.84 -0.56 7.09
N ASN A 47 -3.63 -0.62 7.65
CA ASN A 47 -2.45 -1.09 6.91
C ASN A 47 -2.49 -2.63 6.74
N CYS A 48 -1.53 -3.19 6.00
CA CYS A 48 -1.43 -4.64 5.78
C CYS A 48 -1.21 -5.45 7.07
N ALA A 49 -0.83 -4.82 8.18
CA ALA A 49 -0.70 -5.43 9.50
C ALA A 49 -1.99 -5.32 10.35
N GLY A 50 -3.07 -4.77 9.79
CA GLY A 50 -4.35 -4.59 10.49
C GLY A 50 -4.36 -3.43 11.49
N VAL A 51 -3.35 -2.56 11.46
CA VAL A 51 -3.28 -1.35 12.30
C VAL A 51 -4.12 -0.25 11.65
N ALA A 52 -4.95 0.42 12.45
CA ALA A 52 -5.74 1.55 11.99
C ALA A 52 -4.83 2.69 11.49
N MET A 53 -5.20 3.27 10.36
CA MET A 53 -4.56 4.42 9.75
C MET A 53 -5.56 5.55 9.68
N ARG A 54 -5.10 6.76 10.00
CA ARG A 54 -5.88 7.98 9.86
C ARG A 54 -5.47 8.74 8.61
N ASP A 55 -6.47 9.21 7.85
CA ASP A 55 -6.25 10.27 6.85
C ASP A 55 -5.96 11.57 7.59
N VAL A 56 -4.76 12.11 7.40
CA VAL A 56 -4.30 13.31 8.08
C VAL A 56 -3.57 14.28 7.16
N ILE A 57 -3.66 15.56 7.51
CA ILE A 57 -2.67 16.56 7.14
C ILE A 57 -1.85 16.89 8.39
N VAL A 58 -0.55 16.71 8.30
CA VAL A 58 0.41 17.06 9.34
C VAL A 58 1.10 18.35 8.95
N SER A 59 1.04 19.36 9.81
CA SER A 59 1.74 20.63 9.65
C SER A 59 2.86 20.76 10.68
N TYR A 60 4.06 21.06 10.19
CA TYR A 60 5.24 21.23 11.02
C TYR A 60 5.43 22.71 11.44
N PRO A 61 6.11 22.98 12.57
CA PRO A 61 6.52 24.33 12.90
C PRO A 61 7.57 24.84 11.89
N THR A 62 7.59 26.15 11.64
CA THR A 62 8.51 26.79 10.67
C THR A 62 9.99 26.62 11.01
N THR A 63 10.31 26.31 12.26
CA THR A 63 11.68 26.11 12.77
C THR A 63 12.13 24.65 12.74
N ILE A 64 11.32 23.73 12.20
CA ILE A 64 11.68 22.32 12.18
C ILE A 64 12.91 22.08 11.29
N SER A 65 13.82 21.21 11.73
CA SER A 65 14.94 20.79 10.88
C SER A 65 14.49 19.79 9.83
N LYS A 66 15.13 19.82 8.65
CA LYS A 66 14.89 18.83 7.58
C LYS A 66 15.13 17.39 8.06
N ASN A 67 16.12 17.18 8.93
CA ASN A 67 16.38 15.85 9.49
C ASN A 67 15.20 15.33 10.33
N GLN A 68 14.52 16.20 11.08
CA GLN A 68 13.34 15.80 11.84
C GLN A 68 12.14 15.52 10.93
N THR A 69 11.91 16.33 9.90
CA THR A 69 10.84 16.07 8.93
C THR A 69 11.07 14.76 8.19
N ASP A 70 12.31 14.49 7.77
CA ASP A 70 12.67 13.26 7.07
C ASP A 70 12.57 12.04 7.99
N LEU A 71 12.88 12.19 9.29
CA LEU A 71 12.69 11.15 10.30
C LEU A 71 11.21 10.81 10.51
N VAL A 72 10.33 11.82 10.61
CA VAL A 72 8.88 11.59 10.72
C VAL A 72 8.35 10.88 9.49
N ILE A 73 8.68 11.37 8.29
CA ILE A 73 8.25 10.76 7.02
C ILE A 73 8.79 9.32 6.90
N GLY A 74 10.03 9.08 7.33
CA GLY A 74 10.62 7.75 7.39
C GLY A 74 9.84 6.83 8.31
N ALA A 75 9.53 7.28 9.53
CA ALA A 75 8.74 6.52 10.50
C ALA A 75 7.35 6.16 9.97
N VAL A 76 6.67 7.10 9.30
CA VAL A 76 5.37 6.86 8.64
C VAL A 76 5.48 5.72 7.63
N LYS A 77 6.47 5.77 6.73
CA LYS A 77 6.67 4.75 5.69
C LYS A 77 7.02 3.38 6.28
N THR A 78 7.91 3.35 7.27
CA THR A 78 8.33 2.11 7.93
C THR A 78 7.19 1.45 8.71
N ALA A 79 6.28 2.24 9.28
CA ALA A 79 5.09 1.73 9.96
C ALA A 79 3.96 1.27 8.99
N GLY A 80 4.22 1.28 7.68
CA GLY A 80 3.25 0.91 6.66
C GLY A 80 2.20 1.99 6.38
N GLY A 81 2.43 3.22 6.82
CA GLY A 81 1.66 4.39 6.40
C GLY A 81 2.05 4.85 4.99
N ASN A 82 1.18 5.65 4.40
CA ASN A 82 1.38 6.21 3.07
C ASN A 82 1.40 7.74 3.11
N VAL A 83 2.46 8.35 2.58
CA VAL A 83 2.55 9.80 2.41
C VAL A 83 2.12 10.13 0.99
N ILE A 84 0.97 10.79 0.84
CA ILE A 84 0.36 11.12 -0.46
C ILE A 84 1.04 12.36 -1.04
N TYR A 85 1.17 13.41 -0.23
CA TYR A 85 1.84 14.63 -0.65
C TYR A 85 2.77 15.14 0.45
N ASN A 86 3.93 15.64 0.07
CA ASN A 86 4.91 16.22 1.00
C ASN A 86 5.24 17.66 0.59
N TRP A 87 4.80 18.61 1.41
CA TRP A 87 5.23 20.01 1.35
C TRP A 87 6.47 20.17 2.20
N ASN A 88 7.66 20.09 1.58
CA ASN A 88 8.97 20.07 2.24
C ASN A 88 9.18 21.07 3.39
N THR A 89 8.49 22.21 3.40
CA THR A 89 8.60 23.28 4.40
C THR A 89 7.40 23.43 5.32
N PHE A 90 6.27 22.79 5.01
CA PHE A 90 5.00 23.03 5.68
C PHE A 90 4.46 21.78 6.38
N GLY A 91 4.66 20.59 5.81
CA GLY A 91 3.93 19.42 6.25
C GLY A 91 3.78 18.33 5.21
N PHE A 92 2.91 17.36 5.48
CA PHE A 92 2.55 16.32 4.52
C PHE A 92 1.10 15.87 4.72
N SER A 93 0.49 15.29 3.69
CA SER A 93 -0.79 14.59 3.77
C SER A 93 -0.59 13.09 3.58
N GLY A 94 -1.45 12.29 4.21
CA GLY A 94 -1.40 10.84 4.00
C GLY A 94 -2.18 10.02 5.01
N PHE A 95 -2.05 8.71 4.87
CA PHE A 95 -2.60 7.71 5.77
C PHE A 95 -1.53 7.28 6.77
N VAL A 96 -1.70 7.63 8.04
CA VAL A 96 -0.67 7.43 9.06
C VAL A 96 -1.24 6.62 10.23
N PRO A 97 -0.51 5.62 10.74
CA PRO A 97 -0.88 4.94 11.98
C PRO A 97 -0.88 5.90 13.19
N ASP A 98 -1.88 5.76 14.05
CA ASP A 98 -2.08 6.61 15.23
C ASP A 98 -0.86 6.65 16.15
N ASP A 99 -0.20 5.51 16.32
CA ASP A 99 1.00 5.39 17.15
C ASP A 99 2.15 6.26 16.65
N VAL A 100 2.31 6.36 15.33
CA VAL A 100 3.34 7.21 14.71
C VAL A 100 2.99 8.69 14.92
N LEU A 101 1.72 9.05 14.80
CA LEU A 101 1.26 10.43 15.03
C LEU A 101 1.46 10.85 16.50
N ASN A 102 1.17 9.95 17.43
CA ASN A 102 1.39 10.18 18.86
C ASN A 102 2.87 10.33 19.18
N LEU A 103 3.72 9.46 18.64
CA LEU A 103 5.17 9.56 18.83
C LEU A 103 5.75 10.85 18.21
N ALA A 104 5.30 11.22 17.02
CA ALA A 104 5.72 12.45 16.35
C ALA A 104 5.30 13.70 17.14
N LYS A 105 4.11 13.71 17.77
CA LYS A 105 3.68 14.79 18.67
C LYS A 105 4.57 14.92 19.90
N VAL A 106 5.04 13.82 20.47
CA VAL A 106 5.98 13.87 21.61
C VAL A 106 7.33 14.47 21.17
N GLY A 107 7.83 14.07 20.00
CA GLY A 107 9.10 14.60 19.46
C GLY A 107 9.01 16.04 18.94
N ILE A 108 7.84 16.46 18.47
CA ILE A 108 7.58 17.80 17.92
C ILE A 108 6.24 18.32 18.51
N PRO A 109 6.26 18.89 19.73
CA PRO A 109 5.04 19.26 20.45
C PRO A 109 4.19 20.33 19.75
N THR A 110 4.79 21.14 18.90
CA THR A 110 4.13 22.22 18.14
C THR A 110 3.59 21.76 16.78
N MET A 111 3.76 20.48 16.44
CA MET A 111 3.19 19.89 15.24
C MET A 111 1.67 19.86 15.34
N LYS A 112 1.00 20.28 14.26
CA LYS A 112 -0.46 20.22 14.15
C LYS A 112 -0.86 19.04 13.30
N ILE A 113 -1.88 18.32 13.74
CA ILE A 113 -2.46 17.20 13.01
C ILE A 113 -3.92 17.56 12.76
N PHE A 114 -4.32 17.50 11.50
CA PHE A 114 -5.70 17.71 11.06
C PHE A 114 -6.24 16.38 10.55
N ASP A 115 -7.37 15.96 11.10
CA ASP A 115 -8.03 14.69 10.81
C ASP A 115 -8.93 14.85 9.58
N ASN A 116 -9.17 13.76 8.85
CA ASN A 116 -9.97 13.77 7.62
C ASN A 116 -9.47 14.83 6.65
N GLY A 117 -8.16 14.81 6.39
CA GLY A 117 -7.49 15.80 5.56
C GLY A 117 -7.91 15.75 4.08
N CYS A 118 -8.82 14.82 3.71
CA CYS A 118 -9.18 14.51 2.33
C CYS A 118 -7.88 14.40 1.53
N SER A 119 -7.00 13.48 1.92
CA SER A 119 -5.56 13.42 1.59
C SER A 119 -5.17 13.52 0.10
N GLU A 120 -6.12 13.31 -0.82
CA GLU A 120 -5.99 13.46 -2.28
C GLU A 120 -6.40 14.86 -2.81
N ILE A 121 -7.10 15.67 -2.02
CA ILE A 121 -7.58 17.00 -2.39
C ILE A 121 -6.65 18.05 -1.78
N PRO A 122 -6.02 18.92 -2.60
CA PRO A 122 -5.24 20.04 -2.09
C PRO A 122 -6.18 21.07 -1.44
N TRP A 123 -6.41 20.89 -0.13
CA TRP A 123 -6.99 21.84 0.84
C TRP A 123 -8.02 22.85 0.28
N CYS A 124 -9.30 22.49 0.32
CA CYS A 124 -10.40 23.46 0.32
C CYS A 124 -11.17 23.27 1.63
N GLY A 125 -10.94 24.14 2.62
CA GLY A 125 -11.54 24.08 3.96
C GLY A 125 -13.06 24.23 4.03
N GLU A 126 -13.83 23.73 3.06
CA GLU A 126 -15.29 23.90 2.96
C GLU A 126 -16.05 22.66 2.42
N ALA A 127 -15.38 21.56 2.06
CA ALA A 127 -16.08 20.36 1.58
C ALA A 127 -16.21 19.31 2.69
N PRO A 128 -17.42 18.78 2.98
CA PRO A 128 -17.54 17.61 3.85
C PRO A 128 -16.86 16.42 3.17
N CYS A 129 -15.78 15.94 3.80
CA CYS A 129 -15.48 14.52 3.82
C CYS A 129 -16.59 13.85 4.68
#